data_AF-A0A833GJ73-F1
#
_entry.id   AF-A0A833GJ73-F1
#
_cell.length_a   1.000
_cell.length_b   1.000
_cell.length_c   1.000
_cell.angle_alpha   90.00
_cell.angle_beta   90.00
_cell.angle_gamma   90.00
#
_symmetry.space_group_name_H-M   'P 1'
#
loop_
_entity.id
_entity.type
_entity.pdbx_description
1 polymer ?
#
loop_
_entity_poly.entity_id
_entity_poly.type
_entity_poly.pdbx_seq_one_letter_code
_entity_poly.pdbx_strand_id
1 'polypeptide(L)'
;MPPRLVLIDGSSYLYRAFHALPPLSNAAGEPTGALYGVVNMLRAVLKERPDYVAFVQDAPGPTFRDALYPAYKATRQAMPDDLVAQVEPMLAIVAALGIPILRVPGVEADDVIGTLARQAHADGIEVTISTGDKDFAQLVAPGITLVNTMTNTTLDSAGVVERFGVQPGQIVDYLALMGDSVDNIPGVDKCGPKTAAKWLAAYASLDGVIAHAGEIGGKIGENLRRALPQLPLS
;
A
#
# COMPACT_ATOMS: atom_id res chain seq x y z
N MET A 1 -8.81 -17.48 20.89
CA MET A 1 -8.35 -16.96 19.58
C MET A 1 -7.00 -16.32 19.82
N PRO A 2 -6.05 -16.40 18.88
CA PRO A 2 -4.81 -15.63 18.99
C PRO A 2 -5.14 -14.13 19.15
N PRO A 3 -4.28 -13.36 19.85
CA PRO A 3 -4.44 -11.92 19.91
C PRO A 3 -4.39 -11.32 18.49
N ARG A 4 -5.07 -10.18 18.29
CA ARG A 4 -5.13 -9.52 16.99
C ARG A 4 -4.60 -8.09 17.02
N LEU A 5 -3.73 -7.78 16.08
CA LEU A 5 -3.20 -6.45 15.79
C LEU A 5 -3.84 -5.86 14.54
N VAL A 6 -4.34 -4.63 14.63
CA VAL A 6 -4.78 -3.85 13.46
C VAL A 6 -3.79 -2.71 13.20
N LEU A 7 -3.17 -2.72 12.03
CA LEU A 7 -2.28 -1.65 11.55
C LEU A 7 -3.05 -0.80 10.55
N ILE A 8 -3.28 0.48 10.87
CA ILE A 8 -4.04 1.41 10.03
C ILE A 8 -3.07 2.23 9.19
N ASP A 9 -3.23 2.17 7.87
CA ASP A 9 -2.53 3.03 6.92
C ASP A 9 -3.23 4.40 6.87
N GLY A 10 -2.65 5.35 7.59
CA GLY A 10 -3.20 6.69 7.78
C GLY A 10 -3.25 7.53 6.51
N SER A 11 -2.19 7.43 5.70
CA SER A 11 -2.10 8.13 4.41
C SER A 11 -3.19 7.61 3.46
N SER A 12 -3.37 6.29 3.35
CA SER A 12 -4.46 5.71 2.55
C SER A 12 -5.84 6.10 3.07
N TYR A 13 -6.05 6.07 4.39
CA TYR A 13 -7.32 6.45 5.01
C TYR A 13 -7.76 7.86 4.62
N LEU A 14 -6.85 8.83 4.72
CA LEU A 14 -7.15 10.22 4.46
C LEU A 14 -7.50 10.46 2.97
N TYR A 15 -6.68 9.94 2.05
CA TYR A 15 -6.93 10.06 0.61
C TYR A 15 -8.23 9.37 0.17
N ARG A 16 -8.50 8.16 0.66
CA ARG A 16 -9.73 7.44 0.33
C ARG A 16 -10.96 8.18 0.80
N ALA A 17 -10.95 8.69 2.03
CA ALA A 17 -12.06 9.46 2.58
C ALA A 17 -12.32 10.74 1.77
N PHE A 18 -11.26 11.45 1.37
CA PHE A 18 -11.38 12.67 0.58
C PHE A 18 -12.03 12.47 -0.79
N HIS A 19 -11.67 11.39 -1.50
CA HIS A 19 -12.22 11.13 -2.83
C HIS A 19 -13.60 10.45 -2.83
N ALA A 20 -13.94 9.73 -1.76
CA ALA A 20 -15.20 9.00 -1.68
C ALA A 20 -16.38 9.85 -1.19
N LEU A 21 -16.11 10.93 -0.45
CA LEU A 21 -17.14 11.77 0.14
C LEU A 21 -17.28 13.10 -0.61
N PRO A 22 -18.49 13.70 -0.65
CA PRO A 22 -18.65 15.05 -1.17
C PRO A 22 -17.85 16.05 -0.32
N PRO A 23 -17.53 17.24 -0.86
CA PRO A 23 -16.91 18.31 -0.07
C PRO A 23 -17.87 18.74 1.04
N LEU A 24 -17.58 18.31 2.27
CA LEU A 24 -18.28 18.72 3.48
C LEU A 24 -17.46 19.81 4.18
N SER A 25 -18.14 20.75 4.82
CA SER A 25 -17.53 21.79 5.64
C SER A 25 -18.26 21.97 6.98
N ASN A 26 -17.55 22.50 7.97
CA ASN A 26 -18.15 22.88 9.25
C ASN A 26 -18.75 24.31 9.21
N ALA A 27 -19.29 24.77 10.34
CA ALA A 27 -19.89 26.11 10.44
C ALA A 27 -18.90 27.27 10.24
N ALA A 28 -17.59 27.03 10.37
CA ALA A 28 -16.52 27.99 10.09
C ALA A 28 -16.05 27.94 8.62
N GLY A 29 -16.62 27.04 7.81
CA GLY A 29 -16.25 26.86 6.40
C GLY A 29 -15.03 25.95 6.19
N GLU A 30 -14.49 25.34 7.25
CA GLU A 30 -13.33 24.45 7.14
C GLU A 30 -13.74 23.09 6.56
N PRO A 31 -12.92 22.48 5.68
CA PRO A 31 -13.25 21.20 5.07
C PRO A 31 -13.21 20.07 6.10
N THR A 32 -14.22 19.19 6.09
CA THR A 32 -14.39 18.09 7.05
C THR A 32 -14.74 16.75 6.41
N GLY A 33 -14.86 16.70 5.09
CA GLY A 33 -15.25 15.48 4.36
C GLY A 33 -14.34 14.29 4.66
N ALA A 34 -13.03 14.48 4.58
CA ALA A 34 -12.07 13.41 4.84
C ALA A 34 -12.10 12.99 6.32
N LEU A 35 -12.21 13.95 7.25
CA LEU A 35 -12.33 13.66 8.68
C LEU A 35 -13.55 12.78 9.00
N TYR A 36 -14.70 13.09 8.40
CA TYR A 36 -15.92 12.30 8.58
C TYR A 36 -15.71 10.83 8.14
N GLY A 37 -15.08 10.64 6.97
CA GLY A 37 -14.76 9.30 6.46
C GLY A 37 -13.78 8.56 7.37
N VAL A 38 -12.69 9.21 7.79
CA VAL A 38 -11.69 8.63 8.70
C VAL A 38 -12.32 8.19 10.02
N VAL A 39 -13.13 9.05 10.66
CA VAL A 39 -13.82 8.70 11.91
C VAL A 39 -14.70 7.47 11.74
N ASN A 40 -15.45 7.36 10.65
CA ASN A 40 -16.30 6.19 10.41
C ASN A 40 -15.48 4.91 10.23
N MET A 41 -14.35 4.98 9.50
CA MET A 41 -13.45 3.84 9.34
C MET A 41 -12.79 3.43 10.66
N LEU A 42 -12.36 4.40 11.49
CA LEU A 42 -11.82 4.13 12.83
C LEU A 42 -12.86 3.48 13.74
N ARG A 43 -14.11 3.95 13.69
CA ARG A 43 -15.21 3.34 14.45
C ARG A 43 -15.46 1.89 14.04
N ALA A 44 -15.36 1.57 12.74
CA ALA A 44 -15.48 0.20 12.27
C ALA A 44 -14.37 -0.69 12.86
N VAL A 45 -13.11 -0.24 12.79
CA VAL A 45 -11.96 -0.95 13.39
C VAL A 45 -12.16 -1.18 14.89
N LEU A 46 -12.50 -0.13 15.64
CA LEU A 46 -12.66 -0.22 17.10
C LEU A 46 -13.85 -1.09 17.51
N LYS A 47 -14.92 -1.14 16.69
CA LYS A 47 -16.08 -2.01 16.94
C LYS A 47 -15.71 -3.49 16.92
N GLU A 48 -14.69 -3.86 16.15
CA GLU A 48 -14.20 -5.25 16.13
C GLU A 48 -13.35 -5.60 17.36
N ARG A 49 -13.02 -4.62 18.22
CA ARG A 49 -12.29 -4.78 19.49
C ARG A 49 -10.97 -5.56 19.33
N PRO A 50 -10.02 -5.07 18.52
CA PRO A 50 -8.70 -5.70 18.43
C PRO A 50 -7.94 -5.57 19.76
N ASP A 51 -7.03 -6.51 20.05
CA ASP A 51 -6.17 -6.46 21.23
C ASP A 51 -5.12 -5.35 21.11
N TYR A 52 -4.65 -5.11 19.89
CA TYR A 52 -3.69 -4.07 19.57
C TYR A 52 -4.14 -3.27 18.35
N VAL A 53 -3.89 -1.97 18.36
CA VAL A 53 -4.15 -1.09 17.21
C VAL A 53 -3.06 -0.03 17.14
N ALA A 54 -2.61 0.30 15.92
CA ALA A 54 -1.73 1.43 15.68
C ALA A 54 -2.13 2.15 14.39
N PHE A 55 -2.02 3.47 14.41
CA PHE A 55 -2.20 4.31 13.25
C PHE A 55 -0.83 4.74 12.73
N VAL A 56 -0.50 4.39 11.49
CA VAL A 56 0.81 4.65 10.91
C VAL A 56 0.68 5.75 9.87
N GLN A 57 1.51 6.77 9.97
CA GLN A 57 1.50 7.93 9.09
C GLN A 57 2.93 8.23 8.64
N ASP A 58 3.08 8.72 7.41
CA ASP A 58 4.39 9.15 6.92
C ASP A 58 5.01 10.24 7.83
N ALA A 59 6.29 10.05 8.14
CA ALA A 59 7.09 11.09 8.78
C ALA A 59 7.42 12.18 7.75
N PRO A 60 7.60 13.45 8.18
CA PRO A 60 8.03 14.49 7.26
C PRO A 60 9.51 14.26 6.87
N GLY A 61 9.85 14.61 5.64
CA GLY A 61 11.22 14.54 5.12
C GLY A 61 11.44 13.41 4.10
N PRO A 62 12.65 13.31 3.53
CA PRO A 62 12.97 12.28 2.55
C PRO A 62 13.16 10.92 3.21
N THR A 63 13.03 9.88 2.39
CA THR A 63 13.24 8.48 2.74
C THR A 63 14.46 7.92 2.02
N PHE A 64 14.80 6.66 2.31
CA PHE A 64 15.84 5.96 1.55
C PHE A 64 15.47 5.77 0.06
N ARG A 65 14.17 5.75 -0.30
CA ARG A 65 13.73 5.63 -1.70
C ARG A 65 14.10 6.88 -2.51
N ASP A 66 13.98 8.07 -1.92
CA ASP A 66 14.39 9.33 -2.55
C ASP A 66 15.90 9.36 -2.87
N ALA A 67 16.72 8.79 -1.98
CA ALA A 67 18.16 8.67 -2.18
C ALA A 67 18.51 7.62 -3.25
N LEU A 68 17.76 6.53 -3.31
CA LEU A 68 17.96 5.44 -4.27
C LEU A 68 17.53 5.83 -5.69
N TYR A 69 16.41 6.52 -5.82
CA TYR A 69 15.84 6.92 -7.09
C TYR A 69 15.30 8.36 -7.02
N PRO A 70 16.07 9.37 -7.47
CA PRO A 70 15.68 10.78 -7.36
C PRO A 70 14.40 11.18 -8.11
N ALA A 71 13.91 10.34 -9.03
CA ALA A 71 12.66 10.58 -9.73
C ALA A 71 11.46 9.87 -9.07
N TYR A 72 11.66 9.15 -7.96
CA TYR A 72 10.59 8.53 -7.18
C TYR A 72 9.56 9.56 -6.72
N LYS A 73 8.28 9.29 -6.98
CA LYS A 73 7.14 10.20 -6.69
C LYS A 73 7.28 11.62 -7.25
N ALA A 74 8.24 11.89 -8.14
CA ALA A 74 8.53 13.23 -8.64
C ALA A 74 7.40 13.83 -9.50
N THR A 75 6.55 12.98 -10.08
CA THR A 75 5.36 13.36 -10.87
C THR A 75 4.08 13.40 -10.04
N ARG A 76 4.15 13.03 -8.74
CA ARG A 76 2.99 12.98 -7.87
C ARG A 76 2.47 14.39 -7.63
N GLN A 77 1.17 14.57 -7.83
CA GLN A 77 0.52 15.85 -7.55
C GLN A 77 0.60 16.15 -6.06
N ALA A 78 0.82 17.44 -5.74
CA ALA A 78 0.74 17.91 -4.37
C ALA A 78 -0.64 17.57 -3.78
N MET A 79 -0.65 17.28 -2.48
CA MET A 79 -1.88 17.05 -1.75
C MET A 79 -2.78 18.32 -1.86
N PRO A 80 -4.08 18.19 -2.19
CA PRO A 80 -4.97 19.34 -2.25
C PRO A 80 -5.02 20.10 -0.92
N ASP A 81 -5.07 21.43 -0.95
CA ASP A 81 -5.06 22.28 0.26
C ASP A 81 -6.17 21.90 1.25
N ASP A 82 -7.37 21.58 0.75
CA ASP A 82 -8.49 21.12 1.56
C ASP A 82 -8.18 19.82 2.32
N LEU A 83 -7.34 18.95 1.74
CA LEU A 83 -6.92 17.71 2.37
C LEU A 83 -5.78 17.95 3.36
N VAL A 84 -4.83 18.82 3.02
CA VAL A 84 -3.75 19.25 3.92
C VAL A 84 -4.32 19.84 5.22
N ALA A 85 -5.35 20.70 5.11
CA ALA A 85 -6.03 21.31 6.25
C ALA A 85 -6.65 20.29 7.22
N GLN A 86 -6.91 19.06 6.77
CA GLN A 86 -7.53 17.99 7.56
C GLN A 86 -6.51 17.02 8.20
N VAL A 87 -5.21 17.11 7.88
CA VAL A 87 -4.20 16.18 8.42
C VAL A 87 -4.03 16.33 9.92
N GLU A 88 -3.78 17.55 10.43
CA GLU A 88 -3.57 17.77 11.87
C GLU A 88 -4.83 17.49 12.70
N PRO A 89 -6.05 17.93 12.30
CA PRO A 89 -7.28 17.54 12.99
C PRO A 89 -7.49 16.02 13.03
N MET A 90 -7.14 15.30 11.96
CA MET A 90 -7.21 13.83 11.92
C MET A 90 -6.31 13.22 12.99
N LEU A 91 -5.04 13.66 13.07
CA LEU A 91 -4.10 13.15 14.07
C LEU A 91 -4.58 13.45 15.49
N ALA A 92 -5.15 14.63 15.74
CA ALA A 92 -5.73 14.97 17.03
C ALA A 92 -6.90 14.05 17.41
N ILE A 93 -7.77 13.70 16.45
CA ILE A 93 -8.88 12.77 16.67
C ILE A 93 -8.35 11.36 16.98
N VAL A 94 -7.39 10.85 16.21
CA VAL A 94 -6.79 9.53 16.41
C VAL A 94 -6.16 9.43 17.80
N ALA A 95 -5.41 10.45 18.21
CA ALA A 95 -4.83 10.53 19.55
C ALA A 95 -5.89 10.59 20.66
N ALA A 96 -6.97 11.37 20.46
CA ALA A 96 -8.07 11.45 21.42
C ALA A 96 -8.85 10.14 21.59
N LEU A 97 -8.85 9.27 20.57
CA LEU A 97 -9.39 7.91 20.65
C LEU A 97 -8.45 6.93 21.39
N GLY A 98 -7.26 7.39 21.80
CA GLY A 98 -6.26 6.57 22.49
C GLY A 98 -5.48 5.64 21.57
N ILE A 99 -5.55 5.85 20.24
CA ILE A 99 -4.80 5.04 19.27
C ILE A 99 -3.38 5.62 19.14
N PRO A 100 -2.32 4.82 19.34
CA PRO A 100 -0.96 5.30 19.15
C PRO A 100 -0.71 5.62 17.68
N ILE A 101 -0.10 6.78 17.44
CA ILE A 101 0.31 7.24 16.12
C ILE A 101 1.81 6.99 15.96
N LEU A 102 2.17 6.21 14.94
CA LEU A 102 3.56 5.88 14.63
C LEU A 102 4.01 6.67 13.40
N ARG A 103 5.12 7.39 13.54
CA ARG A 103 5.81 8.13 12.48
C ARG A 103 7.30 7.92 12.64
N VAL A 104 7.93 7.23 11.70
CA VAL A 104 9.36 6.88 11.77
C VAL A 104 10.11 7.64 10.67
N PRO A 105 11.02 8.58 11.00
CA PRO A 105 11.79 9.30 9.98
C PRO A 105 12.67 8.38 9.13
N GLY A 106 12.85 8.75 7.86
CA GLY A 106 13.75 8.06 6.93
C GLY A 106 13.15 6.84 6.22
N VAL A 107 11.92 6.45 6.56
CA VAL A 107 11.15 5.36 5.94
C VAL A 107 9.71 5.80 5.71
N GLU A 108 8.99 5.07 4.85
CA GLU A 108 7.57 5.32 4.59
C GLU A 108 6.67 4.54 5.57
N ALA A 109 5.40 4.92 5.64
CA ALA A 109 4.41 4.23 6.49
C ALA A 109 4.25 2.75 6.13
N ASP A 110 4.43 2.39 4.86
CA ASP A 110 4.37 1.02 4.37
C ASP A 110 5.49 0.13 4.94
N ASP A 111 6.71 0.66 5.08
CA ASP A 111 7.86 -0.01 5.69
C ASP A 111 7.61 -0.29 7.17
N VAL A 112 7.04 0.68 7.88
CA VAL A 112 6.70 0.57 9.31
C VAL A 112 5.60 -0.49 9.50
N ILE A 113 4.54 -0.42 8.70
CA ILE A 113 3.45 -1.41 8.72
C ILE A 113 3.99 -2.80 8.37
N GLY A 114 4.79 -2.93 7.31
CA GLY A 114 5.37 -4.20 6.89
C GLY A 114 6.28 -4.82 7.94
N THR A 115 7.09 -4.00 8.60
CA THR A 115 7.95 -4.42 9.71
C THR A 115 7.11 -4.95 10.88
N LEU A 116 6.13 -4.17 11.34
CA LEU A 116 5.30 -4.55 12.49
C LEU A 116 4.41 -5.76 12.19
N ALA A 117 3.87 -5.85 10.97
CA ALA A 117 3.04 -6.99 10.54
C ALA A 117 3.84 -8.29 10.60
N ARG A 118 5.07 -8.30 10.07
CA ARG A 118 5.93 -9.49 10.08
C ARG A 118 6.39 -9.86 11.49
N GLN A 119 6.72 -8.89 12.32
CA GLN A 119 7.11 -9.13 13.72
C GLN A 119 5.95 -9.72 14.52
N ALA A 120 4.78 -9.08 14.49
CA ALA A 120 3.60 -9.56 15.20
C ALA A 120 3.18 -10.97 14.73
N HIS A 121 3.21 -11.21 13.42
CA HIS A 121 2.90 -12.53 12.87
C HIS A 121 3.89 -13.61 13.34
N ALA A 122 5.18 -13.31 13.40
CA ALA A 122 6.19 -14.22 13.94
C ALA A 122 5.96 -14.53 15.44
N ASP A 123 5.37 -13.59 16.18
CA ASP A 123 4.98 -13.75 17.58
C ASP A 123 3.62 -14.43 17.77
N GLY A 124 3.00 -14.93 16.69
CA GLY A 124 1.71 -15.63 16.74
C GLY A 124 0.49 -14.73 16.91
N ILE A 125 0.63 -13.43 16.65
CA ILE A 125 -0.46 -12.45 16.63
C ILE A 125 -1.06 -12.42 15.22
N GLU A 126 -2.38 -12.49 15.11
CA GLU A 126 -3.07 -12.26 13.83
C GLU A 126 -3.02 -10.78 13.45
N VAL A 127 -2.71 -10.49 12.19
CA VAL A 127 -2.53 -9.11 11.71
C VAL A 127 -3.59 -8.77 10.67
N THR A 128 -4.24 -7.63 10.88
CA THR A 128 -5.07 -6.97 9.87
C THR A 128 -4.42 -5.66 9.49
N ILE A 129 -4.05 -5.51 8.22
CA ILE A 129 -3.58 -4.24 7.68
C ILE A 129 -4.79 -3.53 7.06
N SER A 130 -5.21 -2.42 7.65
CA SER A 130 -6.32 -1.65 7.13
C SER A 130 -5.85 -0.59 6.12
N THR A 131 -5.95 -0.96 4.85
CA THR A 131 -5.47 -0.15 3.72
C THR A 131 -6.32 -0.41 2.48
N GLY A 132 -6.28 0.54 1.53
CA GLY A 132 -6.78 0.35 0.17
C GLY A 132 -5.64 0.14 -0.83
N ASP A 133 -4.40 0.22 -0.38
CA ASP A 133 -3.23 0.11 -1.22
C ASP A 133 -2.94 -1.37 -1.57
N LYS A 134 -2.76 -1.61 -2.87
CA LYS A 134 -2.50 -2.92 -3.44
C LYS A 134 -1.10 -3.42 -3.07
N ASP A 135 -0.17 -2.53 -2.75
CA ASP A 135 1.24 -2.87 -2.56
C ASP A 135 1.43 -3.74 -1.32
N PHE A 136 0.58 -3.57 -0.30
CA PHE A 136 0.54 -4.45 0.87
C PHE A 136 0.11 -5.89 0.56
N ALA A 137 -0.40 -6.19 -0.64
CA ALA A 137 -0.76 -7.57 -1.02
C ALA A 137 0.44 -8.52 -0.94
N GLN A 138 1.66 -7.98 -1.02
CA GLN A 138 2.90 -8.72 -0.82
C GLN A 138 3.06 -9.33 0.60
N LEU A 139 2.40 -8.74 1.61
CA LEU A 139 2.49 -9.19 3.00
C LEU A 139 1.43 -10.23 3.37
N VAL A 140 0.47 -10.48 2.47
CA VAL A 140 -0.64 -11.40 2.75
C VAL A 140 -0.11 -12.82 2.91
N ALA A 141 -0.46 -13.44 4.03
CA ALA A 141 -0.05 -14.78 4.42
C ALA A 141 -1.13 -15.37 5.36
N PRO A 142 -1.08 -16.68 5.67
CA PRO A 142 -1.92 -17.22 6.74
C PRO A 142 -1.72 -16.41 8.03
N GLY A 143 -2.77 -15.78 8.56
CA GLY A 143 -2.69 -14.90 9.74
C GLY A 143 -2.35 -13.42 9.46
N ILE A 144 -2.15 -13.02 8.20
CA ILE A 144 -2.04 -11.61 7.78
C ILE A 144 -3.03 -11.33 6.64
N THR A 145 -3.99 -10.44 6.88
CA THR A 145 -5.00 -10.04 5.88
C THR A 145 -5.01 -8.54 5.65
N LEU A 146 -5.47 -8.13 4.45
CA LEU A 146 -5.76 -6.72 4.19
C LEU A 146 -7.25 -6.46 4.29
N VAL A 147 -7.64 -5.35 4.91
CA VAL A 147 -9.05 -4.95 5.02
C VAL A 147 -9.23 -3.52 4.53
N ASN A 148 -10.09 -3.36 3.54
CA ASN A 148 -10.60 -2.05 3.15
C ASN A 148 -11.92 -1.79 3.88
N THR A 149 -11.89 -0.91 4.88
CA THR A 149 -13.03 -0.58 5.74
C THR A 149 -14.11 0.26 5.03
N MET A 150 -13.82 0.86 3.88
CA MET A 150 -14.82 1.58 3.08
C MET A 150 -15.72 0.67 2.26
N THR A 151 -15.11 -0.35 1.64
CA THR A 151 -15.83 -1.34 0.82
C THR A 151 -16.21 -2.60 1.61
N ASN A 152 -15.75 -2.70 2.87
CA ASN A 152 -15.90 -3.87 3.73
C ASN A 152 -15.39 -5.15 3.06
N THR A 153 -14.27 -5.05 2.35
CA THR A 153 -13.64 -6.18 1.64
C THR A 153 -12.38 -6.63 2.36
N THR A 154 -12.22 -7.94 2.49
CA THR A 154 -11.00 -8.58 3.02
C THR A 154 -10.25 -9.25 1.88
N LEU A 155 -8.94 -9.09 1.84
CA LEU A 155 -8.04 -9.75 0.90
C LEU A 155 -7.14 -10.73 1.67
N ASP A 156 -7.33 -12.01 1.39
CA ASP A 156 -6.48 -13.11 1.86
C ASP A 156 -5.66 -13.68 0.68
N SER A 157 -4.88 -14.74 0.92
CA SER A 157 -4.00 -15.31 -0.10
C SER A 157 -4.76 -15.79 -1.34
N ALA A 158 -5.97 -16.33 -1.17
CA ALA A 158 -6.81 -16.76 -2.29
C ALA A 158 -7.32 -15.55 -3.08
N GLY A 159 -7.76 -14.51 -2.38
CA GLY A 159 -8.18 -13.25 -2.99
C GLY A 159 -7.05 -12.53 -3.74
N VAL A 160 -5.79 -12.65 -3.27
CA VAL A 160 -4.62 -12.13 -4.02
C VAL A 160 -4.48 -12.87 -5.36
N VAL A 161 -4.56 -14.19 -5.36
CA VAL A 161 -4.47 -14.98 -6.60
C VAL A 161 -5.62 -14.65 -7.55
N GLU A 162 -6.84 -14.53 -7.05
CA GLU A 162 -8.01 -14.16 -7.86
C GLU A 162 -7.86 -12.76 -8.48
N ARG A 163 -7.38 -11.79 -7.69
CA ARG A 163 -7.28 -10.39 -8.09
C ARG A 163 -6.11 -10.11 -9.03
N PHE A 164 -4.94 -10.68 -8.76
CA PHE A 164 -3.70 -10.34 -9.46
C PHE A 164 -3.18 -11.45 -10.38
N GLY A 165 -3.68 -12.68 -10.24
CA GLY A 165 -3.20 -13.84 -11.00
C GLY A 165 -1.82 -14.34 -10.57
N VAL A 166 -1.32 -13.88 -9.42
CA VAL A 166 -0.02 -14.25 -8.84
C VAL A 166 -0.17 -14.52 -7.35
N GLN A 167 0.80 -15.24 -6.76
CA GLN A 167 0.84 -15.48 -5.31
C GLN A 167 1.23 -14.20 -4.56
N PRO A 168 0.89 -14.04 -3.27
CA PRO A 168 1.35 -12.91 -2.44
C PRO A 168 2.87 -12.69 -2.51
N GLY A 169 3.65 -13.76 -2.43
CA GLY A 169 5.11 -13.70 -2.53
C GLY A 169 5.66 -13.25 -3.91
N GLN A 170 4.81 -13.12 -4.92
CA GLN A 170 5.16 -12.65 -6.26
C GLN A 170 4.66 -11.22 -6.54
N ILE A 171 4.00 -10.56 -5.58
CA ILE A 171 3.42 -9.22 -5.80
C ILE A 171 4.51 -8.18 -6.08
N VAL A 172 5.66 -8.26 -5.38
CA VAL A 172 6.79 -7.35 -5.63
C VAL A 172 7.28 -7.49 -7.07
N ASP A 173 7.57 -8.72 -7.51
CA ASP A 173 8.00 -9.00 -8.88
C ASP A 173 6.96 -8.55 -9.93
N TYR A 174 5.68 -8.78 -9.62
CA TYR A 174 4.57 -8.37 -10.46
C TYR A 174 4.50 -6.85 -10.64
N LEU A 175 4.67 -6.10 -9.54
CA LEU A 175 4.69 -4.64 -9.56
C LEU A 175 5.94 -4.11 -10.28
N ALA A 176 7.12 -4.69 -10.04
CA ALA A 176 8.37 -4.30 -10.72
C ALA A 176 8.27 -4.47 -12.24
N LEU A 177 7.64 -5.55 -12.72
CA LEU A 177 7.42 -5.79 -14.16
C LEU A 177 6.48 -4.75 -14.78
N MET A 178 5.44 -4.34 -14.07
CA MET A 178 4.48 -3.35 -14.58
C MET A 178 4.96 -1.91 -14.42
N GLY A 179 5.80 -1.65 -13.40
CA GLY A 179 6.06 -0.32 -12.89
C GLY A 179 4.84 0.29 -12.20
N ASP A 180 5.02 1.50 -11.68
CA ASP A 180 3.94 2.32 -11.14
C ASP A 180 4.09 3.77 -11.58
N SER A 181 3.18 4.22 -12.45
CA SER A 181 3.22 5.59 -12.96
C SER A 181 2.90 6.65 -11.89
N VAL A 182 2.15 6.30 -10.84
CA VAL A 182 1.78 7.23 -9.76
C VAL A 182 3.02 7.58 -8.93
N ASP A 183 3.83 6.57 -8.63
CA ASP A 183 5.08 6.70 -7.89
C ASP A 183 6.31 6.87 -8.79
N ASN A 184 6.07 7.02 -10.10
CA ASN A 184 7.08 7.16 -11.15
C ASN A 184 8.09 5.99 -11.20
N ILE A 185 7.71 4.80 -10.74
CA ILE A 185 8.52 3.58 -10.78
C ILE A 185 8.49 3.04 -12.22
N PRO A 186 9.65 2.91 -12.89
CA PRO A 186 9.70 2.39 -14.25
C PRO A 186 9.41 0.89 -14.26
N GLY A 187 8.68 0.44 -15.28
CA GLY A 187 8.43 -0.98 -15.54
C GLY A 187 8.81 -1.37 -16.96
N VAL A 188 8.40 -2.57 -17.38
CA VAL A 188 8.52 -2.99 -18.77
C VAL A 188 7.43 -2.31 -19.61
N ASP A 189 7.82 -1.53 -20.61
CA ASP A 189 6.87 -0.86 -21.51
C ASP A 189 5.85 -1.86 -22.11
N LYS A 190 4.56 -1.54 -21.98
CA LYS A 190 3.41 -2.38 -22.37
C LYS A 190 3.27 -3.71 -21.62
N CYS A 191 3.99 -3.92 -20.51
CA CYS A 191 3.75 -5.03 -19.61
C CYS A 191 2.62 -4.68 -18.63
N GLY A 192 1.40 -5.12 -18.94
CA GLY A 192 0.27 -5.00 -18.03
C GLY A 192 0.05 -6.24 -17.15
N PRO A 193 -0.99 -6.23 -16.30
CA PRO A 193 -1.32 -7.29 -15.35
C PRO A 193 -1.24 -8.71 -15.91
N LYS A 194 -1.89 -8.94 -17.05
CA LYS A 194 -1.94 -10.28 -17.69
C LYS A 194 -0.58 -10.77 -18.16
N THR A 195 0.27 -9.85 -18.64
CA THR A 195 1.61 -10.19 -19.13
C THR A 195 2.52 -10.52 -17.96
N ALA A 196 2.53 -9.68 -16.91
CA ALA A 196 3.31 -9.90 -15.71
C ALA A 196 2.95 -11.24 -15.04
N ALA A 197 1.65 -11.49 -14.81
CA ALA A 197 1.18 -12.75 -14.23
C ALA A 197 1.55 -13.97 -15.08
N LYS A 198 1.43 -13.87 -16.42
CA LYS A 198 1.85 -14.95 -17.33
C LYS A 198 3.34 -15.26 -17.21
N TRP A 199 4.18 -14.24 -17.16
CA TRP A 199 5.63 -14.42 -17.04
C TRP A 199 6.01 -15.02 -15.68
N LEU A 200 5.40 -14.55 -14.59
CA LEU A 200 5.65 -15.09 -13.25
C LEU A 200 5.09 -16.51 -13.07
N ALA A 201 4.01 -16.87 -13.77
CA ALA A 201 3.56 -18.25 -13.82
C ALA A 201 4.55 -19.17 -14.57
N ALA A 202 5.21 -18.67 -15.61
CA ALA A 202 6.15 -19.44 -16.41
C ALA A 202 7.55 -19.54 -15.78
N TYR A 203 8.02 -18.46 -15.14
CA TYR A 203 9.39 -18.31 -14.69
C TYR A 203 9.54 -18.09 -13.18
N ALA A 204 8.45 -18.20 -12.43
CA ALA A 204 8.34 -18.13 -10.97
C ALA A 204 8.68 -16.78 -10.30
N SER A 205 9.69 -16.05 -10.76
CA SER A 205 10.15 -14.79 -10.16
C SER A 205 10.65 -13.78 -11.19
N LEU A 206 10.88 -12.53 -10.76
CA LEU A 206 11.50 -11.50 -11.58
C LEU A 206 12.87 -11.96 -12.11
N ASP A 207 13.71 -12.54 -11.24
CA ASP A 207 15.00 -13.11 -11.63
C ASP A 207 14.85 -14.20 -12.70
N GLY A 208 13.83 -15.06 -12.56
CA GLY A 208 13.50 -16.06 -13.56
C GLY A 208 13.12 -15.45 -14.91
N VAL A 209 12.31 -14.39 -14.90
CA VAL A 209 11.93 -13.65 -16.12
C VAL A 209 13.15 -12.99 -16.77
N ILE A 210 14.04 -12.40 -15.97
CA ILE A 210 15.28 -11.77 -16.44
C ILE A 210 16.20 -12.82 -17.09
N ALA A 211 16.40 -13.98 -16.44
CA ALA A 211 17.24 -15.06 -16.94
C ALA A 211 16.77 -15.62 -18.28
N HIS A 212 15.44 -15.65 -18.51
CA HIS A 212 14.82 -16.18 -19.73
C HIS A 212 14.37 -15.07 -20.69
N ALA A 213 14.82 -13.82 -20.49
CA ALA A 213 14.40 -12.69 -21.31
C ALA A 213 14.71 -12.88 -22.81
N GLY A 214 15.69 -13.71 -23.17
CA GLY A 214 16.01 -14.08 -24.56
C GLY A 214 14.94 -14.94 -25.24
N GLU A 215 14.18 -15.72 -24.49
CA GLU A 215 13.16 -16.65 -24.99
C GLU A 215 11.83 -15.95 -25.29
N ILE A 216 11.60 -14.80 -24.65
CA ILE A 216 10.38 -14.02 -24.83
C ILE A 216 10.46 -13.29 -26.18
N GLY A 217 9.69 -13.77 -27.14
CA GLY A 217 9.63 -13.22 -28.50
C GLY A 217 8.74 -11.98 -28.65
N GLY A 218 8.75 -11.41 -29.85
CA GLY A 218 7.88 -10.30 -30.25
C GLY A 218 8.21 -8.96 -29.59
N LYS A 219 7.36 -7.96 -29.85
CA LYS A 219 7.61 -6.58 -29.43
C LYS A 219 7.71 -6.41 -27.91
N ILE A 220 6.91 -7.19 -27.17
CA ILE A 220 6.93 -7.17 -25.70
C ILE A 220 8.24 -7.75 -25.13
N GLY A 221 8.82 -8.77 -25.78
CA GLY A 221 10.13 -9.30 -25.41
C GLY A 221 11.27 -8.33 -25.70
N GLU A 222 11.20 -7.56 -26.79
CA GLU A 222 12.12 -6.44 -27.04
C GLU A 222 12.03 -5.38 -25.93
N ASN A 223 10.81 -5.05 -25.50
CA ASN A 223 10.58 -4.11 -24.40
C ASN A 223 11.16 -4.61 -23.08
N LEU A 224 10.99 -5.90 -22.76
CA LEU A 224 11.60 -6.53 -21.59
C LEU A 224 13.13 -6.43 -21.65
N ARG A 225 13.75 -6.83 -22.76
CA ARG A 225 15.21 -6.79 -22.95
C ARG A 225 15.77 -5.37 -22.78
N ARG A 226 15.03 -4.35 -23.23
CA ARG A 226 15.39 -2.94 -23.05
C ARG A 226 15.27 -2.47 -21.59
N ALA A 227 14.35 -3.06 -20.83
CA ALA A 227 14.13 -2.74 -19.42
C ALA A 227 15.02 -3.53 -18.43
N LEU A 228 15.78 -4.53 -18.87
CA LEU A 228 16.62 -5.34 -17.95
C LEU A 228 17.55 -4.51 -17.05
N PRO A 229 18.24 -3.45 -17.51
CA PRO A 229 19.14 -2.68 -16.66
C PRO A 229 18.44 -1.90 -15.54
N GLN A 230 17.14 -1.59 -15.70
CA GLN A 230 16.36 -0.81 -14.73
C GLN A 230 15.55 -1.69 -13.77
N LEU A 231 15.21 -2.93 -14.15
CA LEU A 231 14.36 -3.80 -13.31
C LEU A 231 14.90 -4.07 -11.90
N PRO A 232 16.21 -4.17 -11.64
CA PRO A 232 16.72 -4.31 -10.28
C PRO A 232 16.52 -3.08 -9.38
N LEU A 233 16.22 -1.91 -9.96
CA LEU A 233 15.91 -0.68 -9.23
C LEU A 233 14.42 -0.59 -8.86
N SER A 234 13.55 -1.13 -9.73
CA SER A 234 12.10 -1.10 -9.63
C SER A 234 11.56 -2.01 -8.53
#